data_AF-A0AAD5TU74-F1
#
_entry.id   AF-A0AAD5TU74-F1
#
_cell.length_a   1.000
_cell.length_b   1.000
_cell.length_c   1.000
_cell.angle_alpha   90.00
_cell.angle_beta   90.00
_cell.angle_gamma   90.00
#
_symmetry.space_group_name_H-M   'P 1'
#
loop_
_entity.id
_entity.type
_entity.pdbx_description
1 polymer ?
#
loop_
_entity_poly.entity_id
_entity_poly.type
_entity_poly.pdbx_seq_one_letter_code
_entity_poly.pdbx_strand_id
1 'polypeptide(L)'
;MTAHDCSNSSGTVIEDTSVSPVLSVRSNYSPALSPTLSAASYDEFLDFDDLSLDYDEDFLHLLFGISIRKRFQLLKDKARGKHAALKTNLIVKKSSLKKKLQQQKTVKLRDKFAFVLGVSNLWITPVLITSYPNFVPFYYAMITIPLIVLRFLLYRSKKWHYFTADLCYVVNFLTVLCLYAFPSSNFMFIATFCLAHGPVAWAIYAWRNSMVFHSVDKMTSIWIHYMLKELKYSHFAYNPKNELGTMEVSFIKSLLYSMAIYLFWQVAYYYFILVRKADKVFKGERATSFTWMLADYMKNKPDSPLTKLMVKVGEKYHVFCFMSLNFIYAILTTIPTFIFYKNFILHTTFLIIMLMMSIFNGADYYIEVFSKRYGIELTQLGSLNEEETLLEATFGCTSSRGKALKTEKPHKLKEENVDSNDIMDKILDKETFNISDVQRRLSVKDFSEEKKNC
;
A
#
# COMPACT_ATOMS: atom_id res chain seq x y z
N MET A 1 -0.14 -61.98 -55.84
CA MET A 1 -0.48 -61.52 -57.21
C MET A 1 -1.26 -60.24 -57.06
N THR A 2 -0.76 -59.18 -57.72
CA THR A 2 -1.44 -57.95 -58.20
C THR A 2 -2.19 -57.05 -57.21
N ALA A 3 -2.19 -55.73 -57.31
CA ALA A 3 -1.37 -54.71 -57.96
C ALA A 3 -1.98 -53.35 -57.54
N HIS A 4 -1.11 -52.35 -57.37
CA HIS A 4 -1.24 -50.90 -57.64
C HIS A 4 -2.63 -50.24 -57.83
N ASP A 5 -2.81 -49.07 -57.19
CA ASP A 5 -2.90 -47.80 -57.95
C ASP A 5 -2.59 -46.53 -57.12
N CYS A 6 -1.88 -45.60 -57.78
CA CYS A 6 -1.49 -44.27 -57.33
C CYS A 6 -2.44 -43.20 -57.89
N SER A 7 -2.73 -42.13 -57.15
CA SER A 7 -2.76 -40.76 -57.70
C SER A 7 -2.97 -39.66 -56.65
N ASN A 8 -2.10 -38.65 -56.70
CA ASN A 8 -2.12 -37.36 -56.01
C ASN A 8 -3.39 -36.53 -56.32
N SER A 9 -3.86 -35.71 -55.36
CA SER A 9 -3.70 -34.23 -55.40
C SER A 9 -4.64 -33.48 -54.43
N SER A 10 -4.01 -32.60 -53.63
CA SER A 10 -4.49 -31.27 -53.18
C SER A 10 -5.80 -31.11 -52.40
N GLY A 11 -5.63 -30.83 -51.10
CA GLY A 11 -6.07 -29.56 -50.51
C GLY A 11 -7.37 -29.57 -49.72
N THR A 12 -7.31 -29.76 -48.40
CA THR A 12 -8.10 -28.95 -47.45
C THR A 12 -7.53 -29.08 -46.04
N VAL A 13 -7.22 -27.92 -45.45
CA VAL A 13 -6.77 -27.72 -44.07
C VAL A 13 -7.90 -28.15 -43.13
N ILE A 14 -7.62 -29.08 -42.21
CA ILE A 14 -8.49 -29.36 -41.06
C ILE A 14 -7.81 -28.72 -39.84
N GLU A 15 -8.44 -27.67 -39.32
CA GLU A 15 -8.10 -27.00 -38.06
C GLU A 15 -8.33 -27.94 -36.88
N ASP A 16 -7.25 -28.41 -36.25
CA ASP A 16 -7.30 -28.98 -34.90
C ASP A 16 -7.45 -27.84 -33.88
N THR A 17 -8.69 -27.58 -33.46
CA THR A 17 -9.03 -26.64 -32.38
C THR A 17 -9.22 -27.38 -31.06
N SER A 18 -8.12 -27.74 -30.38
CA SER A 18 -8.16 -28.04 -28.94
C SER A 18 -6.79 -27.95 -28.27
N VAL A 19 -6.24 -26.73 -28.16
CA VAL A 19 -5.13 -26.46 -27.24
C VAL A 19 -5.47 -25.23 -26.39
N SER A 20 -5.76 -25.47 -25.12
CA SER A 20 -5.98 -24.45 -24.10
C SER A 20 -4.74 -23.52 -23.98
N PRO A 21 -4.89 -22.19 -23.84
CA PRO A 21 -3.76 -21.25 -23.93
C PRO A 21 -2.90 -21.15 -22.65
N VAL A 22 -2.94 -22.16 -21.77
CA VAL A 22 -2.39 -22.07 -20.40
C VAL A 22 -0.87 -22.30 -20.33
N LEU A 23 -0.18 -22.61 -21.44
CA LEU A 23 1.16 -23.22 -21.39
C LEU A 23 2.33 -22.42 -21.97
N SER A 24 2.22 -21.11 -22.23
CA SER A 24 3.36 -20.38 -22.83
C SER A 24 3.60 -18.94 -22.34
N VAL A 25 3.40 -18.64 -21.05
CA VAL A 25 3.66 -17.29 -20.52
C VAL A 25 4.77 -17.31 -19.48
N ARG A 26 5.97 -17.73 -19.88
CA ARG A 26 7.18 -17.62 -19.05
C ARG A 26 8.01 -16.35 -19.34
N SER A 27 7.67 -15.55 -20.36
CA SER A 27 8.59 -14.50 -20.84
C SER A 27 8.17 -13.04 -20.68
N ASN A 28 6.96 -12.71 -20.19
CA ASN A 28 6.49 -11.31 -20.16
C ASN A 28 5.74 -10.93 -18.87
N TYR A 29 6.31 -11.24 -17.70
CA TYR A 29 5.77 -10.77 -16.42
C TYR A 29 6.53 -9.50 -15.98
N SER A 30 5.94 -8.32 -16.20
CA SER A 30 6.34 -7.12 -15.45
C SER A 30 5.51 -7.06 -14.17
N PRO A 31 6.12 -7.13 -12.97
CA PRO A 31 5.38 -7.05 -11.74
C PRO A 31 4.73 -5.66 -11.61
N ALA A 32 3.43 -5.63 -11.28
CA ALA A 32 2.77 -4.41 -10.86
C ALA A 32 3.45 -3.89 -9.58
N LEU A 33 4.11 -2.74 -9.67
CA LEU A 33 4.79 -2.10 -8.54
C LEU A 33 3.80 -1.85 -7.40
N SER A 34 4.14 -2.35 -6.20
CA SER A 34 3.60 -1.81 -4.95
C SER A 34 4.09 -0.35 -4.78
N PRO A 35 3.30 0.57 -4.19
CA PRO A 35 3.68 1.99 -4.08
C PRO A 35 4.78 2.31 -3.06
N THR A 36 5.49 1.32 -2.52
CA THR A 36 6.45 1.54 -1.43
C THR A 36 7.90 1.22 -1.74
N LEU A 37 8.25 0.80 -2.95
CA LEU A 37 9.64 0.80 -3.41
C LEU A 37 9.68 0.98 -4.93
N SER A 38 9.97 2.20 -5.37
CA SER A 38 10.52 2.47 -6.69
C SER A 38 11.77 3.34 -6.53
N ALA A 39 12.81 2.72 -5.97
CA ALA A 39 14.16 3.26 -5.98
C ALA A 39 15.12 2.08 -6.04
N ALA A 40 15.04 1.32 -7.14
CA ALA A 40 16.04 0.35 -7.51
C ALA A 40 15.88 0.07 -9.00
N SER A 41 16.66 0.80 -9.80
CA SER A 41 17.27 0.34 -11.06
C SER A 41 17.65 1.58 -11.89
N TYR A 42 18.80 2.17 -11.59
CA TYR A 42 19.71 2.78 -12.57
C TYR A 42 21.07 2.90 -11.87
N ASP A 43 21.65 1.75 -11.51
CA ASP A 43 23.10 1.65 -11.36
C ASP A 43 23.64 1.33 -12.75
N GLU A 44 23.76 2.37 -13.56
CA GLU A 44 24.77 2.39 -14.61
C GLU A 44 25.84 3.31 -14.05
N PHE A 45 26.79 2.68 -13.36
CA PHE A 45 28.03 3.28 -12.93
C PHE A 45 28.67 3.87 -14.18
N LEU A 46 28.65 5.20 -14.33
CA LEU A 46 29.58 5.88 -15.22
C LEU A 46 30.94 5.76 -14.55
N ASP A 47 31.61 4.66 -14.86
CA ASP A 47 32.99 4.40 -14.52
C ASP A 47 33.82 5.56 -15.06
N PHE A 48 34.32 6.41 -14.16
CA PHE A 48 35.14 7.56 -14.53
C PHE A 48 36.62 7.19 -14.64
N ASP A 49 36.93 5.89 -14.56
CA ASP A 49 38.29 5.35 -14.70
C ASP A 49 38.64 4.91 -16.13
N ASP A 50 37.71 5.00 -17.09
CA ASP A 50 38.00 4.70 -18.50
C ASP A 50 38.33 5.93 -19.35
N LEU A 51 38.69 7.05 -18.71
CA LEU A 51 39.35 8.16 -19.40
C LEU A 51 40.85 7.86 -19.59
N SER A 52 41.17 6.66 -20.10
CA SER A 52 42.43 6.46 -20.80
C SER A 52 42.34 7.32 -22.06
N LEU A 53 42.97 8.50 -22.00
CA LEU A 53 43.29 9.25 -23.20
C LEU A 53 44.28 8.41 -24.00
N ASP A 54 43.73 7.50 -24.80
CA ASP A 54 44.47 6.75 -25.79
C ASP A 54 44.98 7.79 -26.80
N TYR A 55 46.24 8.18 -26.61
CA TYR A 55 46.94 9.07 -27.53
C TYR A 55 47.29 8.24 -28.77
N ASP A 56 46.34 8.19 -29.69
CA ASP A 56 46.56 7.68 -31.02
C ASP A 56 47.58 8.60 -31.72
N GLU A 57 48.74 8.06 -32.10
CA GLU A 57 49.85 8.77 -32.75
C GLU A 57 49.42 9.46 -34.06
N ASP A 58 48.30 9.04 -34.67
CA ASP A 58 47.67 9.70 -35.82
C ASP A 58 47.04 11.07 -35.48
N PHE A 59 46.78 11.36 -34.20
CA PHE A 59 46.22 12.62 -33.75
C PHE A 59 47.23 13.78 -33.81
N LEU A 60 48.54 13.46 -33.79
CA LEU A 60 49.63 14.41 -33.89
C LEU A 60 49.87 14.88 -35.34
N HIS A 61 49.62 14.03 -36.34
CA HIS A 61 49.75 14.41 -37.75
C HIS A 61 48.63 15.35 -38.24
N LEU A 62 47.51 15.42 -37.53
CA LEU A 62 46.43 16.40 -37.73
C LEU A 62 46.66 17.74 -36.99
N LEU A 63 47.82 17.95 -36.36
CA LEU A 63 48.11 19.17 -35.57
C LEU A 63 48.57 20.37 -36.40
N PHE A 64 48.85 20.23 -37.70
CA PHE A 64 49.47 21.30 -38.51
C PHE A 64 48.60 21.90 -39.62
N GLY A 65 47.26 21.89 -39.49
CA GLY A 65 46.36 22.47 -40.52
C GLY A 65 45.34 23.50 -40.04
N ILE A 66 45.02 23.57 -38.75
CA ILE A 66 44.00 24.47 -38.21
C ILE A 66 44.64 25.30 -37.10
N SER A 67 44.59 26.63 -37.23
CA SER A 67 45.07 27.59 -36.22
C SER A 67 44.61 27.16 -34.82
N ILE A 68 45.56 26.95 -33.91
CA ILE A 68 45.37 26.52 -32.51
C ILE A 68 44.22 27.29 -31.82
N ARG A 69 44.02 28.57 -32.18
CA ARG A 69 42.91 29.40 -31.70
C ARG A 69 41.52 28.85 -32.05
N LYS A 70 41.30 28.35 -33.27
CA LYS A 70 40.01 27.78 -33.69
C LYS A 70 39.69 26.50 -32.93
N ARG A 71 40.70 25.66 -32.66
CA ARG A 71 40.55 24.39 -31.93
C ARG A 71 40.27 24.64 -30.44
N PHE A 72 40.96 25.61 -29.84
CA PHE A 72 40.67 26.06 -28.46
C PHE A 72 39.25 26.63 -28.33
N GLN A 73 38.78 27.38 -29.33
CA GLN A 73 37.43 27.93 -29.36
C GLN A 73 36.36 26.82 -29.47
N LEU A 74 36.55 25.83 -30.35
CA LEU A 74 35.67 24.66 -30.48
C LEU A 74 35.54 23.86 -29.18
N LEU A 75 36.65 23.62 -28.48
CA LEU A 75 36.63 22.92 -27.18
C LEU A 75 35.88 23.73 -26.12
N LYS A 76 36.08 25.04 -26.09
CA LYS A 76 35.36 25.95 -25.18
C LYS A 76 33.86 25.98 -25.44
N ASP A 77 33.45 25.97 -26.70
CA ASP A 77 32.03 25.97 -27.09
C ASP A 77 31.38 24.62 -26.80
N LYS A 78 32.09 23.50 -27.01
CA LYS A 78 31.62 22.15 -26.62
C LYS A 78 31.45 22.02 -25.09
N ALA A 79 32.39 22.56 -24.30
CA ALA A 79 32.30 22.59 -22.84
C ALA A 79 31.13 23.46 -22.35
N ARG A 80 30.91 24.63 -22.96
CA ARG A 80 29.75 25.49 -22.67
C ARG A 80 28.42 24.83 -23.02
N GLY A 81 28.35 24.13 -24.16
CA GLY A 81 27.18 23.35 -24.56
C GLY A 81 26.85 22.24 -23.56
N LYS A 82 27.87 21.50 -23.10
CA LYS A 82 27.70 20.46 -22.07
C LYS A 82 27.23 21.04 -20.74
N HIS A 83 27.80 22.17 -20.30
CA HIS A 83 27.36 22.88 -19.10
C HIS A 83 25.90 23.37 -19.19
N ALA A 84 25.52 23.96 -20.33
CA ALA A 84 24.15 24.39 -20.56
C ALA A 84 23.18 23.20 -20.50
N ALA A 85 23.51 22.07 -21.11
CA ALA A 85 22.70 20.86 -21.06
C ALA A 85 22.53 20.32 -19.63
N LEU A 86 23.63 20.20 -18.87
CA LEU A 86 23.60 19.77 -17.45
C LEU A 86 22.77 20.70 -16.57
N LYS A 87 22.98 22.03 -16.70
CA LYS A 87 22.20 23.03 -15.97
C LYS A 87 20.70 22.93 -16.29
N THR A 88 20.36 22.72 -17.56
CA THR A 88 18.96 22.56 -17.99
C THR A 88 18.34 21.29 -17.38
N ASN A 89 19.07 20.18 -17.38
CA ASN A 89 18.62 18.93 -16.76
C ASN A 89 18.38 19.08 -15.25
N LEU A 90 19.27 19.78 -14.53
CA LEU A 90 19.06 20.09 -13.12
C LEU A 90 17.83 20.97 -12.88
N ILE A 91 17.62 22.00 -13.68
CA ILE A 91 16.43 22.86 -13.59
C ILE A 91 15.16 22.04 -13.83
N VAL A 92 15.17 21.12 -14.81
CA VAL A 92 14.05 20.19 -15.06
C VAL A 92 13.84 19.26 -13.87
N LYS A 93 14.89 18.64 -13.33
CA LYS A 93 14.80 17.80 -12.12
C LYS A 93 14.20 18.59 -10.94
N LYS A 94 14.74 19.78 -10.65
CA LYS A 94 14.32 20.67 -9.54
C LYS A 94 12.88 21.16 -9.71
N SER A 95 12.47 21.54 -10.93
CA SER A 95 11.09 21.95 -11.21
C SER A 95 10.11 20.77 -11.11
N SER A 96 10.50 19.56 -11.54
CA SER A 96 9.70 18.35 -11.34
C SER A 96 9.53 18.03 -9.84
N LEU A 97 10.57 18.22 -9.04
CA LEU A 97 10.54 18.04 -7.60
C LEU A 97 9.65 19.09 -6.93
N LYS A 98 9.76 20.36 -7.35
CA LYS A 98 8.88 21.46 -6.89
C LYS A 98 7.42 21.20 -7.21
N LYS A 99 7.13 20.64 -8.40
CA LYS A 99 5.77 20.22 -8.78
C LYS A 99 5.27 19.06 -7.91
N LYS A 100 6.12 18.07 -7.61
CA LYS A 100 5.82 17.00 -6.64
C LYS A 100 5.52 17.56 -5.24
N LEU A 101 6.33 18.52 -4.76
CA LEU A 101 6.13 19.23 -3.48
C LEU A 101 4.84 20.06 -3.46
N GLN A 102 4.44 20.68 -4.57
CA GLN A 102 3.17 21.39 -4.67
C GLN A 102 1.98 20.44 -4.68
N GLN A 103 2.05 19.31 -5.41
CA GLN A 103 1.04 18.26 -5.35
C GLN A 103 0.89 17.68 -3.93
N GLN A 104 1.98 17.61 -3.16
CA GLN A 104 1.92 17.26 -1.75
C GLN A 104 1.05 18.22 -0.91
N LYS A 105 0.91 19.51 -1.26
CA LYS A 105 0.07 20.44 -0.48
C LYS A 105 -1.42 20.06 -0.50
N THR A 106 -1.97 19.72 -1.67
CA THR A 106 -3.38 19.28 -1.79
C THR A 106 -3.59 17.92 -1.11
N VAL A 107 -2.62 17.02 -1.22
CA VAL A 107 -2.62 15.73 -0.53
C VAL A 107 -2.63 15.92 0.99
N LYS A 108 -1.84 16.85 1.53
CA LYS A 108 -1.80 17.18 2.96
C LYS A 108 -3.15 17.63 3.52
N LEU A 109 -3.96 18.38 2.76
CA LEU A 109 -5.28 18.82 3.23
C LEU A 109 -6.25 17.63 3.34
N ARG A 110 -6.33 16.79 2.30
CA ARG A 110 -7.15 15.56 2.33
C ARG A 110 -6.72 14.64 3.47
N ASP A 111 -5.42 14.45 3.63
CA ASP A 111 -4.85 13.57 4.65
C ASP A 111 -5.14 14.12 6.06
N LYS A 112 -5.14 15.45 6.24
CA LYS A 112 -5.59 16.11 7.48
C LYS A 112 -7.07 15.88 7.76
N PHE A 113 -7.94 16.03 6.76
CA PHE A 113 -9.37 15.73 6.92
C PHE A 113 -9.61 14.25 7.23
N ALA A 114 -8.95 13.34 6.52
CA ALA A 114 -9.02 11.91 6.79
C ALA A 114 -8.57 11.59 8.22
N PHE A 115 -7.49 12.22 8.68
CA PHE A 115 -6.99 12.06 10.04
C PHE A 115 -8.02 12.51 11.08
N VAL A 116 -8.54 13.74 10.95
CA VAL A 116 -9.54 14.29 11.88
C VAL A 116 -10.78 13.40 11.91
N LEU A 117 -11.34 13.04 10.75
CA LEU A 117 -12.52 12.18 10.68
C LEU A 117 -12.24 10.79 11.27
N GLY A 118 -11.09 10.20 10.98
CA GLY A 118 -10.70 8.89 11.51
C GLY A 118 -10.56 8.89 13.02
N VAL A 119 -9.94 9.92 13.60
CA VAL A 119 -9.81 10.06 15.07
C VAL A 119 -11.16 10.37 15.70
N SER A 120 -11.95 11.28 15.14
CA SER A 120 -13.31 11.57 15.63
C SER A 120 -14.19 10.32 15.64
N ASN A 121 -14.06 9.48 14.61
CA ASN A 121 -14.82 8.23 14.50
C ASN A 121 -14.50 7.23 15.63
N LEU A 122 -13.26 7.22 16.14
CA LEU A 122 -12.83 6.39 17.27
C LEU A 122 -13.60 6.75 18.56
N TRP A 123 -13.98 8.01 18.73
CA TRP A 123 -14.75 8.51 19.88
C TRP A 123 -16.25 8.42 19.67
N ILE A 124 -16.73 8.78 18.48
CA ILE A 124 -18.17 8.79 18.16
C ILE A 124 -18.74 7.36 18.21
N THR A 125 -17.99 6.37 17.73
CA THR A 125 -18.47 4.99 17.62
C THR A 125 -18.86 4.39 18.98
N PRO A 126 -17.97 4.34 20.00
CA PRO A 126 -18.34 3.82 21.32
C PRO A 126 -19.49 4.60 21.98
N VAL A 127 -19.50 5.93 21.87
CA VAL A 127 -20.58 6.77 22.43
C VAL A 127 -21.91 6.44 21.78
N LEU A 128 -21.95 6.28 20.45
CA LEU A 128 -23.17 5.94 19.74
C LEU A 128 -23.67 4.53 20.13
N ILE A 129 -22.78 3.54 20.21
CA ILE A 129 -23.15 2.16 20.58
C ILE A 129 -23.71 2.09 21.99
N THR A 130 -23.08 2.79 22.94
CA THR A 130 -23.45 2.72 24.36
C THR A 130 -24.63 3.61 24.74
N SER A 131 -24.71 4.82 24.18
CA SER A 131 -25.69 5.83 24.58
C SER A 131 -26.88 5.93 23.62
N TYR A 132 -26.68 5.59 22.34
CA TYR A 132 -27.67 5.77 21.28
C TYR A 132 -27.74 4.58 20.31
N PRO A 133 -27.92 3.33 20.80
CA PRO A 133 -27.79 2.12 19.99
C PRO A 133 -28.76 2.08 18.80
N ASN A 134 -29.92 2.73 18.90
CA ASN A 134 -30.91 2.84 17.82
C ASN A 134 -30.39 3.60 16.58
N PHE A 135 -29.41 4.49 16.74
CA PHE A 135 -28.82 5.25 15.63
C PHE A 135 -27.65 4.53 14.96
N VAL A 136 -27.13 3.46 15.55
CA VAL A 136 -25.98 2.71 15.01
C VAL A 136 -26.22 2.16 13.61
N PRO A 137 -27.39 1.58 13.25
CA PRO A 137 -27.64 1.10 11.89
C PRO A 137 -27.56 2.24 10.85
N PHE A 138 -28.14 3.39 11.18
CA PHE A 138 -28.10 4.58 10.32
C PHE A 138 -26.67 5.12 10.17
N TYR A 139 -25.95 5.29 11.28
CA TYR A 139 -24.56 5.71 11.27
C TYR A 139 -23.67 4.76 10.47
N TYR A 140 -23.86 3.44 10.64
CA TYR A 140 -23.15 2.43 9.90
C TYR A 140 -23.41 2.55 8.39
N ALA A 141 -24.66 2.64 7.95
CA ALA A 141 -24.99 2.78 6.53
C ALA A 141 -24.46 4.09 5.94
N MET A 142 -24.62 5.20 6.67
CA MET A 142 -24.21 6.54 6.26
C MET A 142 -22.70 6.65 6.03
N ILE A 143 -21.88 5.90 6.77
CA ILE A 143 -20.42 5.87 6.58
C ILE A 143 -20.02 4.77 5.58
N THR A 144 -20.57 3.56 5.71
CA THR A 144 -20.17 2.41 4.91
C THR A 144 -20.43 2.61 3.42
N ILE A 145 -21.61 3.13 3.05
CA ILE A 145 -21.99 3.29 1.64
C ILE A 145 -21.04 4.27 0.93
N PRO A 146 -20.82 5.51 1.43
CA PRO A 146 -19.86 6.42 0.82
C PRO A 146 -18.43 5.87 0.77
N LEU A 147 -17.97 5.19 1.84
CA LEU A 147 -16.62 4.61 1.86
C LEU A 147 -16.44 3.51 0.81
N ILE A 148 -17.41 2.61 0.65
CA ILE A 148 -17.36 1.54 -0.37
C ILE A 148 -17.41 2.15 -1.78
N VAL A 149 -18.29 3.12 -2.02
CA VAL A 149 -18.39 3.81 -3.33
C VAL A 149 -17.08 4.52 -3.66
N LEU A 150 -16.55 5.32 -2.72
CA LEU A 150 -15.27 6.00 -2.89
C LEU A 150 -14.14 5.00 -3.17
N ARG A 151 -14.09 3.89 -2.43
CA ARG A 151 -13.08 2.85 -2.61
C ARG A 151 -13.19 2.19 -3.98
N PHE A 152 -14.40 1.89 -4.46
CA PHE A 152 -14.61 1.37 -5.80
C PHE A 152 -14.10 2.33 -6.89
N LEU A 153 -14.40 3.63 -6.77
CA LEU A 153 -13.93 4.64 -7.72
C LEU A 153 -12.40 4.75 -7.72
N LEU A 154 -11.79 4.79 -6.53
CA LEU A 154 -10.32 4.82 -6.37
C LEU A 154 -9.66 3.54 -6.90
N TYR A 155 -10.30 2.38 -6.72
CA TYR A 155 -9.74 1.12 -7.18
C TYR A 155 -9.93 0.97 -8.68
N ARG A 156 -10.99 1.54 -9.25
CA ARG A 156 -11.18 1.57 -10.69
C ARG A 156 -10.10 2.36 -11.40
N SER A 157 -9.72 3.54 -10.87
CA SER A 157 -8.63 4.35 -11.45
C SER A 157 -7.27 3.64 -11.36
N LYS A 158 -7.06 2.80 -10.34
CA LYS A 158 -5.85 1.96 -10.16
C LYS A 158 -5.91 0.58 -10.83
N LYS A 159 -7.00 0.26 -11.55
CA LYS A 159 -7.30 -1.09 -12.10
C LYS A 159 -7.42 -2.22 -11.05
N TRP A 160 -7.63 -1.90 -9.78
CA TRP A 160 -7.76 -2.82 -8.64
C TRP A 160 -9.20 -3.15 -8.24
N HIS A 161 -10.20 -2.75 -9.02
CA HIS A 161 -11.60 -2.88 -8.62
C HIS A 161 -12.09 -4.34 -8.46
N TYR A 162 -11.34 -5.35 -8.91
CA TYR A 162 -11.72 -6.74 -8.64
C TYR A 162 -11.56 -7.14 -7.16
N PHE A 163 -10.73 -6.43 -6.39
CA PHE A 163 -10.72 -6.56 -4.92
C PHE A 163 -12.07 -6.23 -4.27
N THR A 164 -12.91 -5.42 -4.92
CA THR A 164 -14.24 -5.10 -4.36
C THR A 164 -15.24 -6.26 -4.46
N ALA A 165 -14.86 -7.36 -5.12
CA ALA A 165 -15.62 -8.60 -5.14
C ALA A 165 -15.28 -9.54 -3.96
N ASP A 166 -14.33 -9.16 -3.11
CA ASP A 166 -13.93 -9.98 -1.96
C ASP A 166 -15.02 -10.05 -0.88
N LEU A 167 -14.97 -11.09 -0.05
CA LEU A 167 -16.01 -11.43 0.92
C LEU A 167 -16.41 -10.27 1.83
N CYS A 168 -15.45 -9.45 2.28
CA CYS A 168 -15.75 -8.35 3.21
C CYS A 168 -16.77 -7.36 2.63
N TYR A 169 -16.69 -7.02 1.33
CA TYR A 169 -17.67 -6.14 0.69
C TYR A 169 -19.06 -6.77 0.64
N VAL A 170 -19.12 -8.07 0.35
CA VAL A 170 -20.38 -8.83 0.34
C VAL A 170 -20.98 -8.88 1.74
N VAL A 171 -20.20 -9.12 2.79
CA VAL A 171 -20.69 -9.16 4.17
C VAL A 171 -21.15 -7.78 4.66
N ASN A 172 -20.49 -6.69 4.24
CA ASN A 172 -20.97 -5.32 4.51
C ASN A 172 -22.33 -5.07 3.83
N PHE A 173 -22.48 -5.50 2.57
CA PHE A 173 -23.76 -5.42 1.87
C PHE A 173 -24.85 -6.26 2.56
N LEU A 174 -24.53 -7.51 2.95
CA LEU A 174 -25.44 -8.38 3.71
C LEU A 174 -25.82 -7.76 5.05
N THR A 175 -24.90 -7.04 5.70
CA THR A 175 -25.18 -6.32 6.94
C THR A 175 -26.22 -5.23 6.71
N VAL A 176 -26.09 -4.42 5.65
CA VAL A 176 -27.11 -3.42 5.30
C VAL A 176 -28.45 -4.09 5.00
N LEU A 177 -28.46 -5.19 4.23
CA LEU A 177 -29.70 -5.95 3.98
C LEU A 177 -30.30 -6.53 5.26
N CYS A 178 -29.48 -7.06 6.17
CA CYS A 178 -29.93 -7.60 7.44
C CYS A 178 -30.57 -6.53 8.32
N LEU A 179 -30.07 -5.29 8.29
CA LEU A 179 -30.60 -4.20 9.10
C LEU A 179 -31.89 -3.61 8.54
N TYR A 180 -31.98 -3.46 7.22
CA TYR A 180 -33.07 -2.69 6.59
C TYR A 180 -34.09 -3.53 5.83
N ALA A 181 -33.66 -4.61 5.17
CA ALA A 181 -34.53 -5.42 4.31
C ALA A 181 -35.04 -6.68 5.04
N PHE A 182 -34.19 -7.32 5.85
CA PHE A 182 -34.50 -8.59 6.51
C PHE A 182 -34.23 -8.58 8.04
N PRO A 183 -34.70 -7.58 8.80
CA PRO A 183 -34.39 -7.43 10.24
C PRO A 183 -34.98 -8.51 11.14
N SER A 184 -35.91 -9.33 10.64
CA SER A 184 -36.52 -10.43 11.40
C SER A 184 -36.00 -11.81 10.98
N SER A 185 -35.07 -11.87 10.03
CA SER A 185 -34.56 -13.15 9.52
C SER A 185 -33.43 -13.69 10.37
N ASN A 186 -33.71 -14.75 11.15
CA ASN A 186 -32.70 -15.48 11.92
C ASN A 186 -31.57 -16.00 11.04
N PHE A 187 -31.90 -16.48 9.83
CA PHE A 187 -30.91 -16.95 8.86
C PHE A 187 -29.93 -15.82 8.49
N MET A 188 -30.45 -14.66 8.07
CA MET A 188 -29.64 -13.54 7.62
C MET A 188 -28.76 -13.00 8.75
N PHE A 189 -29.34 -12.87 9.96
CA PHE A 189 -28.61 -12.41 11.13
C PHE A 189 -27.48 -13.38 11.52
N ILE A 190 -27.78 -14.66 11.70
CA ILE A 190 -26.79 -15.67 12.12
C ILE A 190 -25.67 -15.78 11.08
N ALA A 191 -26.01 -15.86 9.79
CA ALA A 191 -25.01 -15.97 8.73
C ALA A 191 -24.11 -14.74 8.68
N THR A 192 -24.70 -13.54 8.70
CA THR A 192 -23.95 -12.27 8.64
C THR A 192 -23.08 -12.08 9.87
N PHE A 193 -23.59 -12.37 11.07
CA PHE A 193 -22.82 -12.33 12.31
C PHE A 193 -21.62 -13.29 12.25
N CYS A 194 -21.84 -14.55 11.88
CA CYS A 194 -20.78 -15.54 11.80
C CYS A 194 -19.70 -15.14 10.77
N LEU A 195 -20.09 -14.64 9.60
CA LEU A 195 -19.14 -14.20 8.57
C LEU A 195 -18.39 -12.92 8.97
N ALA A 196 -19.07 -11.96 9.61
CA ALA A 196 -18.47 -10.71 10.07
C ALA A 196 -17.45 -10.93 11.20
N HIS A 197 -17.77 -11.82 12.15
CA HIS A 197 -16.93 -12.11 13.32
C HIS A 197 -15.91 -13.23 13.07
N GLY A 198 -16.11 -14.05 12.03
CA GLY A 198 -15.17 -15.06 11.58
C GLY A 198 -14.24 -14.51 10.50
N PRO A 199 -14.36 -14.96 9.23
CA PRO A 199 -13.37 -14.68 8.19
C PRO A 199 -13.12 -13.18 7.97
N VAL A 200 -14.14 -12.33 8.08
CA VAL A 200 -13.96 -10.88 7.88
C VAL A 200 -13.21 -10.23 9.05
N ALA A 201 -13.41 -10.68 10.28
CA ALA A 201 -12.67 -10.14 11.43
C ALA A 201 -11.20 -10.56 11.40
N TRP A 202 -10.99 -11.86 11.20
CA TRP A 202 -9.66 -12.45 11.15
C TRP A 202 -8.82 -11.93 9.98
N ALA A 203 -9.46 -11.36 8.95
CA ALA A 203 -8.79 -10.71 7.85
C ALA A 203 -7.97 -9.48 8.31
N ILE A 204 -8.30 -8.87 9.45
CA ILE A 204 -7.48 -7.79 10.03
C ILE A 204 -6.06 -8.29 10.31
N TYR A 205 -5.96 -9.46 10.95
CA TYR A 205 -4.69 -10.12 11.21
C TYR A 205 -4.07 -10.69 9.93
N ALA A 206 -4.81 -11.49 9.17
CA ALA A 206 -4.30 -12.23 8.02
C ALA A 206 -3.75 -11.31 6.91
N TRP A 207 -4.40 -10.17 6.68
CA TRP A 207 -3.98 -9.19 5.67
C TRP A 207 -3.20 -8.01 6.26
N ARG A 208 -2.82 -8.09 7.55
CA ARG A 208 -2.10 -7.04 8.28
C ARG A 208 -2.71 -5.66 8.09
N ASN A 209 -4.04 -5.58 8.15
CA ASN A 209 -4.75 -4.32 7.99
C ASN A 209 -4.28 -3.34 9.07
N SER A 210 -3.87 -2.14 8.65
CA SER A 210 -3.23 -1.15 9.53
C SER A 210 -4.18 0.02 9.79
N MET A 211 -4.32 0.44 11.04
CA MET A 211 -5.07 1.65 11.42
C MET A 211 -4.19 2.88 11.20
N VAL A 212 -4.43 3.58 10.09
CA VAL A 212 -3.62 4.74 9.67
C VAL A 212 -4.56 5.90 9.36
N PHE A 213 -4.80 6.75 10.37
CA PHE A 213 -5.83 7.78 10.34
C PHE A 213 -5.78 8.73 9.13
N HIS A 214 -4.60 9.10 8.64
CA HIS A 214 -4.50 10.00 7.47
C HIS A 214 -4.76 9.30 6.12
N SER A 215 -4.88 7.97 6.09
CA SER A 215 -5.10 7.19 4.88
C SER A 215 -6.52 6.67 4.80
N VAL A 216 -7.34 7.29 3.95
CA VAL A 216 -8.74 6.89 3.72
C VAL A 216 -8.83 5.41 3.29
N ASP A 217 -7.92 4.92 2.46
CA ASP A 217 -7.92 3.52 2.00
C ASP A 217 -7.68 2.54 3.15
N LYS A 218 -6.68 2.81 4.00
CA LYS A 218 -6.37 1.96 5.16
C LYS A 218 -7.46 2.03 6.22
N MET A 219 -7.98 3.23 6.52
CA MET A 219 -9.10 3.38 7.44
C MET A 219 -10.38 2.71 6.92
N THR A 220 -10.64 2.77 5.60
CA THR A 220 -11.77 2.04 5.00
C THR A 220 -11.58 0.54 5.18
N SER A 221 -10.36 0.01 5.08
CA SER A 221 -10.10 -1.42 5.35
C SER A 221 -10.47 -1.76 6.79
N ILE A 222 -10.05 -0.95 7.77
CA ILE A 222 -10.42 -1.18 9.16
C ILE A 222 -11.93 -1.09 9.34
N TRP A 223 -12.59 -0.08 8.76
CA TRP A 223 -14.03 0.09 8.86
C TRP A 223 -14.80 -1.15 8.38
N ILE A 224 -14.56 -1.61 7.14
CA ILE A 224 -15.28 -2.74 6.54
C ILE A 224 -14.94 -4.08 7.21
N HIS A 225 -13.83 -4.18 7.93
CA HIS A 225 -13.45 -5.40 8.63
C HIS A 225 -13.75 -5.34 10.12
N TYR A 226 -13.96 -4.18 10.76
CA TYR A 226 -14.15 -4.04 12.22
C TYR A 226 -15.55 -3.56 12.61
N MET A 227 -16.17 -2.62 11.88
CA MET A 227 -17.40 -1.98 12.38
C MET A 227 -18.62 -2.91 12.42
N LEU A 228 -18.64 -3.95 11.58
CA LEU A 228 -19.75 -4.89 11.49
C LEU A 228 -20.06 -5.59 12.82
N LYS A 229 -19.08 -5.63 13.73
CA LYS A 229 -19.14 -6.41 14.96
C LYS A 229 -19.86 -5.72 16.10
N GLU A 230 -19.94 -4.40 16.02
CA GLU A 230 -20.62 -3.58 17.01
C GLU A 230 -22.15 -3.57 16.77
N LEU A 231 -22.60 -4.07 15.62
CA LEU A 231 -24.01 -4.08 15.22
C LEU A 231 -24.85 -5.17 15.86
N LYS A 232 -24.25 -6.16 16.53
CA LYS A 232 -25.00 -7.14 17.34
C LYS A 232 -25.90 -6.40 18.34
N TYR A 233 -25.33 -5.47 19.10
CA TYR A 233 -26.03 -4.72 20.14
C TYR A 233 -27.09 -3.79 19.56
N SER A 234 -26.85 -3.21 18.39
CA SER A 234 -27.82 -2.31 17.75
C SER A 234 -28.97 -3.03 17.06
N HIS A 235 -28.74 -4.23 16.51
CA HIS A 235 -29.82 -5.05 15.95
C HIS A 235 -30.85 -5.42 17.03
N PHE A 236 -30.39 -5.80 18.23
CA PHE A 236 -31.27 -6.09 19.36
C PHE A 236 -31.95 -4.84 19.93
N ALA A 237 -31.29 -3.68 19.92
CA ALA A 237 -31.92 -2.41 20.29
C ALA A 237 -33.00 -1.98 19.28
N TYR A 238 -32.78 -2.22 17.98
CA TYR A 238 -33.69 -1.85 16.90
C TYR A 238 -34.90 -2.79 16.77
N ASN A 239 -34.74 -4.07 17.12
CA ASN A 239 -35.82 -5.06 17.11
C ASN A 239 -36.04 -5.67 18.50
N PRO A 240 -36.64 -4.90 19.43
CA PRO A 240 -36.79 -5.30 20.84
C PRO A 240 -37.70 -6.52 21.06
N LYS A 241 -38.43 -6.96 20.02
CA LYS A 241 -39.21 -8.21 20.05
C LYS A 241 -38.34 -9.46 20.13
N ASN A 242 -37.08 -9.35 19.72
CA ASN A 242 -36.08 -10.38 19.91
C ASN A 242 -35.31 -10.01 21.18
N GLU A 243 -35.83 -10.37 22.36
CA GLU A 243 -35.06 -10.21 23.60
C GLU A 243 -33.67 -10.83 23.41
N LEU A 244 -32.65 -10.18 23.97
CA LEU A 244 -31.20 -10.48 23.85
C LEU A 244 -30.82 -11.97 24.03
N GLY A 245 -31.72 -12.79 24.57
CA GLY A 245 -31.54 -14.24 24.81
C GLY A 245 -32.54 -15.19 24.13
N THR A 246 -33.48 -14.74 23.28
CA THR A 246 -34.52 -15.62 22.71
C THR A 246 -34.18 -16.24 21.36
N MET A 247 -33.19 -15.69 20.63
CA MET A 247 -32.76 -16.29 19.36
C MET A 247 -31.91 -17.52 19.64
N GLU A 248 -32.48 -18.71 19.40
CA GLU A 248 -31.80 -19.99 19.51
C GLU A 248 -30.72 -20.14 18.42
N VAL A 249 -29.54 -19.59 18.69
CA VAL A 249 -28.34 -19.80 17.88
C VAL A 249 -27.70 -21.11 18.33
N SER A 250 -27.66 -22.09 17.42
CA SER A 250 -26.96 -23.36 17.62
C SER A 250 -25.66 -23.38 16.81
N PHE A 251 -24.68 -24.14 17.29
CA PHE A 251 -23.38 -24.29 16.60
C PHE A 251 -23.54 -24.76 15.15
N ILE A 252 -24.44 -25.72 14.91
CA ILE A 252 -24.73 -26.26 13.58
C ILE A 252 -25.40 -25.21 12.70
N LYS A 253 -26.39 -24.44 13.21
CA LYS A 253 -27.01 -23.34 12.46
C LYS A 253 -25.98 -22.26 12.09
N SER A 254 -25.10 -21.90 13.03
CA SER A 254 -24.00 -20.95 12.79
C SER A 254 -23.11 -21.37 11.62
N LEU A 255 -22.65 -22.63 11.60
CA LEU A 255 -21.81 -23.14 10.52
C LEU A 255 -22.60 -23.27 9.21
N LEU A 256 -23.77 -23.91 9.22
CA LEU A 256 -24.53 -24.16 7.99
C LEU A 256 -24.94 -22.86 7.31
N TYR A 257 -25.49 -21.89 8.05
CA TYR A 257 -26.00 -20.65 7.45
C TYR A 257 -24.89 -19.76 6.91
N SER A 258 -23.80 -19.62 7.66
CA SER A 258 -22.64 -18.85 7.20
C SER A 258 -21.94 -19.52 6.02
N MET A 259 -21.75 -20.85 6.06
CA MET A 259 -21.11 -21.58 4.96
C MET A 259 -21.97 -21.62 3.70
N ALA A 260 -23.31 -21.62 3.82
CA ALA A 260 -24.18 -21.50 2.66
C ALA A 260 -23.95 -20.18 1.89
N ILE A 261 -23.94 -19.05 2.60
CA ILE A 261 -23.64 -17.74 2.01
C ILE A 261 -22.19 -17.68 1.51
N TYR A 262 -21.24 -18.20 2.29
CA TYR A 262 -19.84 -18.22 1.91
C TYR A 262 -19.61 -19.01 0.63
N LEU A 263 -20.17 -20.23 0.52
CA LEU A 263 -20.04 -21.07 -0.67
C LEU A 263 -20.68 -20.43 -1.89
N PHE A 264 -21.85 -19.80 -1.72
CA PHE A 264 -22.47 -19.02 -2.78
C PHE A 264 -21.53 -17.91 -3.28
N TRP A 265 -20.96 -17.11 -2.37
CA TRP A 265 -19.97 -16.09 -2.72
C TRP A 265 -18.72 -16.69 -3.37
N GLN A 266 -18.21 -17.79 -2.83
CA GLN A 266 -16.95 -18.40 -3.27
C GLN A 266 -17.09 -18.98 -4.69
N VAL A 267 -18.21 -19.64 -4.99
CA VAL A 267 -18.54 -20.12 -6.34
C VAL A 267 -18.70 -18.94 -7.30
N ALA A 268 -19.40 -17.88 -6.89
CA ALA A 268 -19.56 -16.67 -7.69
C ALA A 268 -18.20 -16.00 -7.96
N TYR A 269 -17.34 -15.90 -6.96
CA TYR A 269 -16.00 -15.34 -7.08
C TYR A 269 -15.14 -16.16 -8.05
N TYR A 270 -15.12 -17.48 -7.89
CA TYR A 270 -14.41 -18.39 -8.79
C TYR A 270 -14.87 -18.19 -10.23
N TYR A 271 -16.18 -18.26 -10.47
CA TYR A 271 -16.72 -18.16 -11.82
C TYR A 271 -16.51 -16.76 -12.45
N PHE A 272 -16.92 -15.69 -11.76
CA PHE A 272 -16.90 -14.36 -12.36
C PHE A 272 -15.52 -13.71 -12.41
N ILE A 273 -14.62 -14.02 -11.45
CA ILE A 273 -13.28 -13.42 -11.36
C ILE A 273 -12.23 -14.37 -11.90
N LEU A 274 -12.15 -15.60 -11.40
CA LEU A 274 -11.05 -16.50 -11.73
C LEU A 274 -11.23 -17.27 -13.05
N VAL A 275 -12.47 -17.49 -13.50
CA VAL A 275 -12.77 -18.10 -14.82
C VAL A 275 -13.01 -17.01 -15.87
N ARG A 276 -14.06 -16.19 -15.73
CA ARG A 276 -14.46 -15.22 -16.77
C ARG A 276 -13.48 -14.07 -16.98
N LYS A 277 -12.64 -13.78 -15.99
CA LYS A 277 -11.62 -12.72 -16.05
C LYS A 277 -10.21 -13.26 -15.88
N ALA A 278 -10.01 -14.58 -16.06
CA ALA A 278 -8.72 -15.26 -15.99
C ALA A 278 -7.63 -14.47 -16.72
N ASP A 279 -7.84 -14.16 -18.00
CA ASP A 279 -6.83 -13.47 -18.83
C ASP A 279 -6.33 -12.17 -18.19
N LYS A 280 -7.23 -11.37 -17.59
CA LYS A 280 -6.87 -10.09 -17.00
C LYS A 280 -6.21 -10.23 -15.63
N VAL A 281 -6.56 -11.29 -14.90
CA VAL A 281 -5.99 -11.58 -13.57
C VAL A 281 -4.60 -12.18 -13.73
N PHE A 282 -4.43 -13.20 -14.58
CA PHE A 282 -3.15 -13.88 -14.79
C PHE A 282 -2.13 -13.04 -15.56
N LYS A 283 -2.56 -12.10 -16.41
CA LYS A 283 -1.65 -11.10 -17.02
C LYS A 283 -1.22 -9.98 -16.05
N GLY A 284 -1.69 -10.00 -14.80
CA GLY A 284 -1.38 -8.96 -13.81
C GLY A 284 -2.05 -7.60 -14.07
N GLU A 285 -2.95 -7.49 -15.05
CA GLU A 285 -3.67 -6.25 -15.35
C GLU A 285 -4.67 -5.86 -14.25
N ARG A 286 -5.13 -6.87 -13.49
CA ARG A 286 -6.16 -6.75 -12.46
C ARG A 286 -5.72 -7.45 -11.19
N ALA A 287 -5.47 -6.66 -10.16
CA ALA A 287 -5.15 -7.18 -8.85
C ALA A 287 -6.41 -7.74 -8.14
N THR A 288 -6.23 -8.90 -7.52
CA THR A 288 -7.21 -9.66 -6.73
C THR A 288 -6.54 -10.24 -5.49
N SER A 289 -7.33 -10.69 -4.51
CA SER A 289 -6.83 -11.43 -3.35
C SER A 289 -5.99 -12.66 -3.75
N PHE A 290 -6.33 -13.32 -4.87
CA PHE A 290 -5.53 -14.40 -5.45
C PHE A 290 -4.13 -13.93 -5.87
N THR A 291 -4.04 -12.88 -6.70
CA THR A 291 -2.74 -12.35 -7.15
C THR A 291 -1.91 -11.77 -6.00
N TRP A 292 -2.57 -11.25 -4.96
CA TRP A 292 -1.89 -10.73 -3.77
C TRP A 292 -1.33 -11.86 -2.90
N MET A 293 -2.09 -12.93 -2.73
CA MET A 293 -1.61 -14.14 -2.03
C MET A 293 -0.41 -14.76 -2.76
N LEU A 294 -0.40 -14.70 -4.09
CA LEU A 294 0.72 -15.17 -4.90
C LEU A 294 1.85 -14.13 -5.07
N ALA A 295 1.74 -12.93 -4.51
CA ALA A 295 2.71 -11.86 -4.77
C ALA A 295 4.13 -12.26 -4.34
N ASP A 296 4.28 -12.94 -3.20
CA ASP A 296 5.59 -13.37 -2.71
C ASP A 296 6.16 -14.55 -3.51
N TYR A 297 5.27 -15.44 -4.01
CA TYR A 297 5.63 -16.48 -4.97
C TYR A 297 6.12 -15.86 -6.29
N MET A 298 5.39 -14.89 -6.83
CA MET A 298 5.75 -14.17 -8.06
C MET A 298 7.05 -13.37 -7.92
N LYS A 299 7.40 -12.95 -6.69
CA LYS A 299 8.64 -12.22 -6.39
C LYS A 299 9.82 -13.13 -6.04
N ASN A 300 9.68 -14.45 -6.16
CA ASN A 300 10.69 -15.44 -5.77
C ASN A 300 11.23 -15.20 -4.34
N LYS A 301 10.35 -14.89 -3.38
CA LYS A 301 10.71 -14.78 -1.96
C LYS A 301 10.39 -16.11 -1.25
N PRO A 302 11.38 -17.01 -1.05
CA PRO A 302 11.15 -18.42 -0.71
C PRO A 302 10.77 -18.67 0.76
N ASP A 303 10.83 -17.65 1.63
CA ASP A 303 10.78 -17.87 3.08
C ASP A 303 9.37 -18.01 3.66
N SER A 304 8.32 -17.64 2.91
CA SER A 304 6.95 -17.78 3.41
C SER A 304 6.44 -19.23 3.32
N PRO A 305 5.77 -19.78 4.36
CA PRO A 305 5.18 -21.12 4.31
C PRO A 305 4.20 -21.31 3.14
N LEU A 306 3.48 -20.24 2.80
CA LEU A 306 2.57 -20.20 1.67
C LEU A 306 3.31 -20.32 0.33
N THR A 307 4.43 -19.61 0.16
CA THR A 307 5.27 -19.73 -1.05
C THR A 307 5.76 -21.17 -1.21
N LYS A 308 6.25 -21.80 -0.14
CA LYS A 308 6.70 -23.21 -0.14
C LYS A 308 5.57 -24.16 -0.56
N LEU A 309 4.36 -23.93 -0.05
CA LEU A 309 3.19 -24.70 -0.45
C LEU A 309 2.85 -24.51 -1.94
N MET A 310 2.85 -23.26 -2.43
CA MET A 310 2.55 -22.95 -3.83
C MET A 310 3.58 -23.52 -4.81
N VAL A 311 4.86 -23.58 -4.43
CA VAL A 311 5.91 -24.27 -5.18
C VAL A 311 5.64 -25.78 -5.24
N LYS A 312 5.32 -26.41 -4.09
CA LYS A 312 5.07 -27.85 -4.00
C LYS A 312 3.83 -28.29 -4.78
N VAL A 313 2.78 -27.49 -4.76
CA VAL A 313 1.49 -27.78 -5.42
C VAL A 313 1.59 -27.62 -6.93
N GLY A 314 2.41 -26.69 -7.42
CA GLY A 314 2.58 -26.43 -8.85
C GLY A 314 1.53 -25.48 -9.43
N GLU A 315 1.90 -24.77 -10.49
CA GLU A 315 1.15 -23.63 -11.06
C GLU A 315 -0.27 -23.98 -11.50
N LYS A 316 -0.45 -25.17 -12.10
CA LYS A 316 -1.76 -25.68 -12.54
C LYS A 316 -2.80 -25.72 -11.41
N TYR A 317 -2.36 -25.89 -10.17
CA TYR A 317 -3.24 -26.09 -9.02
C TYR A 317 -3.31 -24.85 -8.11
N HIS A 318 -2.69 -23.71 -8.46
CA HIS A 318 -2.71 -22.50 -7.63
C HIS A 318 -4.12 -21.99 -7.36
N VAL A 319 -4.99 -21.97 -8.37
CA VAL A 319 -6.39 -21.57 -8.20
C VAL A 319 -7.09 -22.51 -7.22
N PHE A 320 -7.00 -23.82 -7.44
CA PHE A 320 -7.60 -24.81 -6.56
C PHE A 320 -7.09 -24.66 -5.12
N CYS A 321 -5.78 -24.53 -4.93
CA CYS A 321 -5.15 -24.32 -3.64
C CYS A 321 -5.66 -23.04 -2.96
N PHE A 322 -5.74 -21.93 -3.69
CA PHE A 322 -6.31 -20.69 -3.18
C PHE A 322 -7.76 -20.88 -2.73
N MET A 323 -8.60 -21.51 -3.53
CA MET A 323 -10.00 -21.75 -3.21
C MET A 323 -10.14 -22.63 -1.95
N SER A 324 -9.37 -23.72 -1.87
CA SER A 324 -9.38 -24.62 -0.71
C SER A 324 -8.87 -23.95 0.56
N LEU A 325 -7.75 -23.21 0.49
CA LEU A 325 -7.21 -22.49 1.65
C LEU A 325 -8.18 -21.43 2.16
N ASN A 326 -8.81 -20.68 1.26
CA ASN A 326 -9.83 -19.70 1.66
C ASN A 326 -11.04 -20.36 2.32
N PHE A 327 -11.49 -21.51 1.80
CA PHE A 327 -12.62 -22.24 2.40
C PHE A 327 -12.29 -22.80 3.78
N ILE A 328 -11.12 -23.43 3.93
CA ILE A 328 -10.63 -23.91 5.23
C ILE A 328 -10.49 -22.75 6.20
N TYR A 329 -9.90 -21.63 5.77
CA TYR A 329 -9.82 -20.41 6.55
C TYR A 329 -11.20 -19.92 7.03
N ALA A 330 -12.20 -19.91 6.14
CA ALA A 330 -13.55 -19.50 6.48
C ALA A 330 -14.22 -20.42 7.51
N ILE A 331 -14.05 -21.74 7.39
CA ILE A 331 -14.56 -22.71 8.37
C ILE A 331 -13.88 -22.47 9.73
N LEU A 332 -12.55 -22.48 9.76
CA LEU A 332 -11.77 -22.37 11.00
C LEU A 332 -12.06 -21.08 11.76
N THR A 333 -12.16 -19.95 11.04
CA THR A 333 -12.46 -18.66 11.66
C THR A 333 -13.92 -18.51 12.07
N THR A 334 -14.83 -19.29 11.50
CA THR A 334 -16.26 -19.28 11.86
C THR A 334 -16.55 -20.09 13.13
N ILE A 335 -15.83 -21.19 13.38
CA ILE A 335 -16.01 -22.04 14.57
C ILE A 335 -16.12 -21.26 15.89
N PRO A 336 -15.20 -20.32 16.22
CA PRO A 336 -15.27 -19.60 17.50
C PRO A 336 -16.43 -18.60 17.59
N THR A 337 -17.09 -18.26 16.49
CA THR A 337 -18.12 -17.20 16.48
C THR A 337 -19.37 -17.59 17.28
N PHE A 338 -19.68 -18.88 17.39
CA PHE A 338 -20.72 -19.38 18.30
C PHE A 338 -20.40 -19.09 19.77
N ILE A 339 -19.13 -19.24 20.17
CA ILE A 339 -18.68 -18.92 21.52
C ILE A 339 -18.76 -17.41 21.75
N PHE A 340 -18.33 -16.61 20.76
CA PHE A 340 -18.46 -15.15 20.82
C PHE A 340 -19.92 -14.70 20.93
N TYR A 341 -20.84 -15.40 20.27
CA TYR A 341 -22.26 -15.10 20.39
C TYR A 341 -22.77 -15.28 21.83
N LYS A 342 -22.35 -16.37 22.49
CA LYS A 342 -22.79 -16.73 23.86
C LYS A 342 -22.06 -15.97 24.97
N ASN A 343 -20.79 -15.62 24.77
CA ASN A 343 -19.95 -15.03 25.82
C ASN A 343 -19.47 -13.63 25.42
N PHE A 344 -20.04 -12.62 26.08
CA PHE A 344 -19.71 -11.21 25.89
C PHE A 344 -18.23 -10.89 26.12
N ILE A 345 -17.62 -11.47 27.17
CA ILE A 345 -16.23 -11.20 27.54
C ILE A 345 -15.30 -11.72 26.46
N LEU A 346 -15.46 -12.99 26.06
CA LEU A 346 -14.61 -13.59 25.02
C LEU A 346 -14.74 -12.87 23.68
N HIS A 347 -15.96 -12.48 23.31
CA HIS A 347 -16.20 -11.70 22.10
C HIS A 347 -15.50 -10.33 22.18
N THR A 348 -15.66 -9.61 23.28
CA THR A 348 -15.05 -8.29 23.48
C THR A 348 -13.53 -8.38 23.49
N THR A 349 -12.95 -9.35 24.19
CA THR A 349 -11.50 -9.61 24.19
C THR A 349 -10.99 -9.88 22.78
N PHE A 350 -11.71 -10.69 21.99
CA PHE A 350 -11.36 -10.94 20.59
C PHE A 350 -11.34 -9.65 19.76
N LEU A 351 -12.35 -8.78 19.90
CA LEU A 351 -12.39 -7.50 19.20
C LEU A 351 -11.24 -6.57 19.62
N ILE A 352 -10.94 -6.47 20.91
CA ILE A 352 -9.80 -5.69 21.42
C ILE A 352 -8.49 -6.20 20.81
N ILE A 353 -8.27 -7.53 20.77
CA ILE A 353 -7.08 -8.11 20.15
C ILE A 353 -7.00 -7.72 18.68
N MET A 354 -8.06 -7.89 17.90
CA MET A 354 -8.07 -7.53 16.47
C MET A 354 -7.80 -6.04 16.25
N LEU A 355 -8.37 -5.18 17.10
CA LEU A 355 -8.13 -3.73 17.07
C LEU A 355 -6.67 -3.40 17.40
N MET A 356 -6.12 -3.98 18.46
CA MET A 356 -4.72 -3.80 18.87
C MET A 356 -3.76 -4.26 17.78
N MET A 357 -4.00 -5.39 17.12
CA MET A 357 -3.19 -5.84 15.98
C MET A 357 -3.22 -4.83 14.84
N SER A 358 -4.36 -4.19 14.58
CA SER A 358 -4.45 -3.14 13.55
C SER A 358 -3.72 -1.86 13.93
N ILE A 359 -3.75 -1.48 15.22
CA ILE A 359 -3.04 -0.32 15.76
C ILE A 359 -1.54 -0.56 15.70
N PHE A 360 -1.08 -1.75 16.11
CA PHE A 360 0.33 -2.13 16.06
C PHE A 360 0.88 -2.11 14.63
N ASN A 361 0.17 -2.73 13.67
CA ASN A 361 0.52 -2.62 12.25
C ASN A 361 0.47 -1.16 11.74
N GLY A 362 -0.38 -0.31 12.33
CA GLY A 362 -0.44 1.12 12.06
C GLY A 362 0.79 1.86 12.58
N ALA A 363 1.24 1.53 13.78
CA ALA A 363 2.46 2.07 14.38
C ALA A 363 3.70 1.71 13.55
N ASP A 364 3.83 0.44 13.12
CA ASP A 364 4.91 0.01 12.21
C ASP A 364 4.90 0.85 10.92
N TYR A 365 3.71 1.11 10.36
CA TYR A 365 3.58 1.98 9.19
C TYR A 365 4.04 3.41 9.47
N TYR A 366 3.68 3.98 10.63
CA TYR A 366 4.10 5.33 11.01
C TYR A 366 5.58 5.44 11.34
N ILE A 367 6.18 4.42 11.92
CA ILE A 367 7.57 4.47 12.38
C ILE A 367 8.50 4.06 11.24
N GLU A 368 8.32 2.88 10.64
CA GLU A 368 9.29 2.33 9.69
C GLU A 368 9.14 2.89 8.28
N VAL A 369 7.90 3.06 7.79
CA VAL A 369 7.68 3.47 6.40
C VAL A 369 7.92 4.96 6.24
N PHE A 370 7.48 5.78 7.20
CA PHE A 370 7.73 7.21 7.15
C PHE A 370 9.20 7.56 7.39
N SER A 371 9.87 6.93 8.35
CA SER A 371 11.31 7.18 8.57
C SER A 371 12.13 6.87 7.33
N LYS A 372 11.93 5.69 6.72
CA LYS A 372 12.61 5.31 5.47
C LYS A 372 12.33 6.27 4.34
N ARG A 373 11.06 6.65 4.15
CA ARG A 373 10.69 7.60 3.09
C ARG A 373 11.31 8.97 3.31
N TYR A 374 11.30 9.46 4.55
CA TYR A 374 11.92 10.73 4.91
C TYR A 374 13.44 10.70 4.68
N GLY A 375 14.11 9.61 5.07
CA GLY A 375 15.52 9.40 4.80
C GLY A 375 15.85 9.46 3.30
N ILE A 376 15.11 8.73 2.47
CA ILE A 376 15.29 8.74 1.01
C ILE A 376 15.08 10.15 0.42
N GLU A 377 14.04 10.87 0.86
CA GLU A 377 13.76 12.23 0.38
C GLU A 377 14.88 13.21 0.79
N LEU A 378 15.47 13.07 1.98
CA LEU A 378 16.63 13.88 2.41
C LEU A 378 17.89 13.56 1.60
N THR A 379 18.19 12.28 1.36
CA THR A 379 19.34 11.87 0.54
C THR A 379 19.22 12.40 -0.88
N GLN A 380 18.04 12.34 -1.49
CA GLN A 380 17.79 12.89 -2.82
C GLN A 380 17.96 14.41 -2.89
N LEU A 381 17.56 15.14 -1.83
CA LEU A 381 17.78 16.58 -1.75
C LEU A 381 19.26 16.92 -1.57
N GLY A 382 19.98 16.15 -0.74
CA GLY A 382 21.42 16.28 -0.55
C GLY A 382 22.18 16.10 -1.86
N SER A 383 21.92 15.02 -2.60
CA SER A 383 22.60 14.73 -3.87
C SER A 383 22.34 15.80 -4.93
N LEU A 384 21.13 16.36 -5.01
CA LEU A 384 20.80 17.44 -5.95
C LEU A 384 21.54 18.74 -5.61
N ASN A 385 21.69 19.07 -4.31
CA ASN A 385 22.43 20.24 -3.88
C ASN A 385 23.94 20.08 -4.13
N GLU A 386 24.47 18.88 -3.97
CA GLU A 386 25.86 18.56 -4.30
C GLU A 386 26.13 18.64 -5.81
N GLU A 387 25.23 18.08 -6.65
CA GLU A 387 25.28 18.19 -8.12
C GLU A 387 25.26 19.66 -8.57
N GLU A 388 24.44 20.52 -7.94
CA GLU A 388 24.39 21.97 -8.18
C GLU A 388 25.71 22.66 -7.79
N THR A 389 26.27 22.33 -6.63
CA THR A 389 27.53 22.91 -6.12
C THR A 389 28.73 22.52 -7.00
N LEU A 390 28.82 21.26 -7.42
CA LEU A 390 29.88 20.76 -8.29
C LEU A 390 29.83 21.42 -9.67
N LEU A 391 28.62 21.63 -10.22
CA LEU A 391 28.46 22.35 -11.48
C LEU A 391 28.88 23.82 -11.38
N GLU A 392 28.53 24.50 -10.29
CA GLU A 392 28.97 25.87 -10.04
C GLU A 392 30.49 25.97 -9.84
N ALA A 393 31.11 25.03 -9.13
CA ALA A 393 32.56 25.00 -8.95
C ALA A 393 33.32 24.72 -10.26
N THR A 394 32.85 23.76 -11.05
CA THR A 394 33.53 23.31 -12.29
C THR A 394 33.46 24.36 -13.40
N PHE A 395 32.37 25.12 -13.50
CA PHE A 395 32.14 26.05 -14.60
C PHE A 395 32.07 27.53 -14.18
N GLY A 396 31.91 27.83 -12.90
CA GLY A 396 31.88 29.18 -12.32
C GLY A 396 33.25 29.84 -12.21
N CYS A 397 34.36 29.10 -12.34
CA CYS A 397 35.72 29.64 -12.33
C CYS A 397 36.13 30.41 -13.61
N THR A 398 35.16 30.91 -14.39
CA THR A 398 35.43 31.71 -15.60
C THR A 398 35.10 33.20 -15.47
N SER A 399 34.72 33.69 -14.27
CA SER A 399 34.40 35.11 -14.08
C SER A 399 34.81 35.66 -12.70
N SER A 400 36.10 35.57 -12.34
CA SER A 400 36.68 36.44 -11.30
C SER A 400 38.20 36.33 -11.27
N ARG A 401 38.87 37.12 -12.13
CA ARG A 401 40.27 37.47 -11.89
C ARG A 401 40.30 38.45 -10.71
N GLY A 402 40.79 37.99 -9.57
CA GLY A 402 41.29 38.84 -8.49
C GLY A 402 40.39 38.98 -7.27
N LYS A 403 40.42 37.99 -6.37
CA LYS A 403 40.62 38.19 -4.93
C LYS A 403 40.92 36.83 -4.31
N ALA A 404 42.11 36.71 -3.72
CA ALA A 404 42.52 35.53 -2.98
C ALA A 404 41.55 35.31 -1.82
N LEU A 405 40.74 34.25 -1.89
CA LEU A 405 40.05 33.71 -0.72
C LEU A 405 40.96 32.64 -0.12
N LYS A 406 41.29 32.82 1.16
CA LYS A 406 42.03 31.85 1.97
C LYS A 406 41.36 30.49 1.88
N THR A 407 42.15 29.49 1.51
CA THR A 407 41.80 28.07 1.62
C THR A 407 41.59 27.70 3.08
N GLU A 408 40.35 27.53 3.52
CA GLU A 408 40.06 26.59 4.62
C GLU A 408 39.97 25.18 4.01
N LYS A 409 40.73 24.26 4.60
CA LYS A 409 40.78 22.86 4.17
C LYS A 409 39.39 22.23 4.29
N PRO A 410 38.94 21.40 3.32
CA PRO A 410 37.72 20.64 3.49
C PRO A 410 37.91 19.64 4.63
N HIS A 411 37.03 19.72 5.62
CA HIS A 411 36.91 18.69 6.64
C HIS A 411 36.49 17.40 5.93
N LYS A 412 37.37 16.39 5.92
CA LYS A 412 37.00 15.02 5.56
C LYS A 412 35.90 14.58 6.53
N LEU A 413 34.65 14.58 6.08
CA LEU A 413 33.61 13.78 6.72
C LEU A 413 33.92 12.33 6.33
N LYS A 414 34.30 11.54 7.34
CA LYS A 414 34.44 10.09 7.21
C LYS A 414 33.07 9.54 6.78
N GLU A 415 33.08 8.59 5.86
CA GLU A 415 31.97 7.65 5.68
C GLU A 415 31.81 6.87 6.99
N GLU A 416 30.98 7.39 7.89
CA GLU A 416 30.40 6.58 8.95
C GLU A 416 29.19 5.87 8.35
N ASN A 417 29.16 4.54 8.44
CA ASN A 417 27.96 3.75 8.26
C ASN A 417 26.91 4.27 9.25
N VAL A 418 26.02 5.15 8.79
CA VAL A 418 25.01 5.73 9.66
C VAL A 418 23.91 4.69 9.86
N ASP A 419 23.96 4.02 11.02
CA ASP A 419 22.89 3.16 11.50
C ASP A 419 21.62 4.02 11.69
N SER A 420 20.50 3.55 11.15
CA SER A 420 19.21 4.24 11.24
C SER A 420 18.73 4.40 12.70
N ASN A 421 19.24 3.57 13.62
CA ASN A 421 18.97 3.69 15.04
C ASN A 421 19.73 4.86 15.70
N ASP A 422 20.96 5.14 15.25
CA ASP A 422 21.82 6.19 15.81
C ASP A 422 21.32 7.61 15.46
N ILE A 423 20.66 7.77 14.30
CA ILE A 423 19.95 9.02 13.96
C ILE A 423 18.73 9.22 14.87
N MET A 424 17.98 8.14 15.18
CA MET A 424 16.82 8.24 16.05
C MET A 424 17.20 8.55 17.49
N ASP A 425 18.27 7.95 18.02
CA ASP A 425 18.78 8.31 19.34
C ASP A 425 19.23 9.78 19.38
N LYS A 426 19.89 10.28 18.32
CA LYS A 426 20.29 11.70 18.21
C LYS A 426 19.11 12.68 18.02
N ILE A 427 17.99 12.23 17.47
CA ILE A 427 16.75 13.03 17.34
C ILE A 427 15.96 12.97 18.66
N LEU A 428 15.87 11.81 19.30
CA LEU A 428 15.22 11.63 20.60
C LEU A 428 15.99 12.34 21.74
N ASP A 429 17.31 12.39 21.70
CA ASP A 429 18.14 13.18 22.64
C ASP A 429 18.03 14.70 22.40
N LYS A 430 17.63 15.13 21.20
CA LYS A 430 17.33 16.54 20.91
C LYS A 430 15.87 16.91 21.21
N GLU A 431 14.98 15.92 21.24
CA GLU A 431 13.56 16.06 21.57
C GLU A 431 13.21 15.63 23.01
N THR A 432 14.20 15.28 23.86
CA THR A 432 14.05 15.30 25.32
C THR A 432 13.89 16.76 25.76
N PHE A 433 12.68 17.23 25.50
CA PHE A 433 12.06 18.44 25.97
C PHE A 433 12.43 18.61 27.44
N ASN A 434 13.33 19.55 27.71
CA ASN A 434 13.85 19.82 29.04
C ASN A 434 12.71 20.35 29.91
N ILE A 435 11.99 19.45 30.59
CA ILE A 435 10.85 19.75 31.48
C ILE A 435 11.25 20.79 32.54
N SER A 436 12.55 20.87 32.88
CA SER A 436 13.09 21.88 33.80
C SER A 436 13.04 23.32 33.26
N ASP A 437 13.12 23.54 31.94
CA ASP A 437 13.07 24.88 31.33
C ASP A 437 11.64 25.43 31.23
N VAL A 438 10.63 24.55 31.15
CA VAL A 438 9.22 24.94 31.20
C VAL A 438 8.79 25.28 32.63
N GLN A 439 9.24 24.52 33.63
CA GLN A 439 8.99 24.84 35.04
C GLN A 439 9.66 26.16 35.47
N ARG A 440 10.84 26.48 34.93
CA ARG A 440 11.55 27.73 35.23
C ARG A 440 10.91 28.97 34.57
N ARG A 441 10.26 28.79 33.42
CA ARG A 441 9.57 29.88 32.69
C ARG A 441 8.14 30.14 33.18
N LEU A 442 7.56 29.23 33.97
CA LEU A 442 6.22 29.40 34.57
C LEU A 442 6.25 29.97 36.00
N SER A 443 7.42 30.06 36.66
CA SER A 443 7.51 30.56 38.05
C SER A 443 7.99 32.01 38.19
N VAL A 444 8.24 32.73 37.09
CA VAL A 444 8.70 34.13 37.14
C VAL A 444 8.01 34.95 36.05
N LYS A 445 6.84 35.51 36.39
CA LYS A 445 6.29 36.75 35.81
C LYS A 445 5.08 37.20 36.63
N ASP A 446 5.39 37.99 37.65
CA ASP A 446 4.66 39.15 38.16
C ASP A 446 3.17 39.26 37.81
N PHE A 447 2.34 38.82 38.77
CA PHE A 447 1.01 39.39 39.01
C PHE A 447 1.14 40.35 40.21
N SER A 448 1.70 41.52 39.96
CA SER A 448 1.52 42.70 40.82
C SER A 448 1.32 43.91 39.94
N GLU A 449 0.30 44.70 40.26
CA GLU A 449 -0.12 45.94 39.59
C GLU A 449 -1.11 45.80 38.42
N GLU A 450 -2.39 45.58 38.75
CA GLU A 450 -3.47 46.44 38.23
C GLU A 450 -4.73 46.30 39.10
N LYS A 451 -4.66 46.82 40.32
CA LYS A 451 -5.84 47.37 41.01
C LYS A 451 -5.81 48.87 40.76
N LYS A 452 -6.53 49.35 39.75
CA LYS A 452 -7.20 50.67 39.72
C LYS A 452 -7.85 50.92 38.35
N ASN A 453 -9.14 51.24 38.42
CA ASN A 453 -10.00 51.94 37.46
C ASN A 453 -10.80 51.10 36.45
N CYS A 454 -12.11 51.13 36.71
CA CYS A 454 -13.28 50.77 35.90
C CYS A 454 -13.60 49.29 35.70
#